data_AF-A0A952SEQ8-F1
#
_entry.id   AF-A0A952SEQ8-F1
#
_cell.length_a   1.000
_cell.length_b   1.000
_cell.length_c   1.000
_cell.angle_alpha   90.00
_cell.angle_beta   90.00
_cell.angle_gamma   90.00
#
_symmetry.space_group_name_H-M   'P 1'
#
loop_
_entity.id
_entity.type
_entity.pdbx_description
1 polymer ?
#
loop_
_entity_poly.entity_id
_entity_poly.type
_entity_poly.pdbx_seq_one_letter_code
_entity_poly.pdbx_strand_id
1 'polypeptide(L)'
;MSKKRRQSTAAVKDSFLTPSSSLLDNHFDEITETSEELLGLVALLKTMSPTDSKRDEYEGRLYGALTHLDHHVKPAIKEWDRVVDQMPED
;
A
#
# COMPACT_ATOMS: atom_id res chain seq x y z
N MET A 1 38.02 1.32 36.13
CA MET A 1 38.23 0.22 35.16
C MET A 1 37.07 0.20 34.19
N SER A 2 37.28 0.66 32.96
CA SER A 2 36.26 0.72 31.91
C SER A 2 36.14 -0.63 31.20
N LYS A 3 34.98 -1.29 31.27
CA LYS A 3 34.68 -2.45 30.41
C LYS A 3 33.83 -1.99 29.23
N LYS A 4 34.54 -1.84 28.10
CA LYS A 4 34.04 -1.42 26.79
C LYS A 4 33.12 -2.51 26.20
N ARG A 5 31.94 -2.07 25.75
CA ARG A 5 30.98 -2.81 24.90
C ARG A 5 31.71 -3.53 23.75
N ARG A 6 31.35 -4.78 23.49
CA ARG A 6 31.46 -5.39 22.15
C ARG A 6 30.13 -6.10 21.87
N GLN A 7 29.22 -5.35 21.25
CA GLN A 7 28.14 -5.95 20.48
C GLN A 7 28.80 -6.71 19.32
N SER A 8 28.55 -8.01 19.26
CA SER A 8 28.95 -8.87 18.15
C SER A 8 28.08 -8.52 16.94
N THR A 9 28.59 -7.66 16.08
CA THR A 9 28.18 -7.56 14.68
C THR A 9 28.77 -8.75 13.94
N ALA A 10 27.92 -9.67 13.47
CA ALA A 10 28.11 -10.48 12.25
C ALA A 10 27.32 -11.78 12.32
N ALA A 11 26.11 -11.78 11.74
CA ALA A 11 25.57 -12.87 10.94
C ALA A 11 24.19 -12.48 10.39
N VAL A 12 24.08 -11.37 9.66
CA VAL A 12 23.01 -11.23 8.66
C VAL A 12 23.67 -11.59 7.33
N LYS A 13 23.90 -12.89 7.16
CA LYS A 13 24.35 -13.47 5.89
C LYS A 13 23.11 -13.71 5.04
N ASP A 14 23.07 -13.09 3.87
CA ASP A 14 22.34 -13.54 2.69
C ASP A 14 20.85 -13.87 2.89
N SER A 15 20.16 -13.09 3.72
CA SER A 15 18.71 -12.96 3.53
C SER A 15 18.55 -12.16 2.26
N PHE A 16 18.05 -12.78 1.19
CA PHE A 16 17.44 -12.04 0.09
C PHE A 16 16.57 -10.95 0.72
N LEU A 17 17.01 -9.69 0.68
CA LEU A 17 16.27 -8.58 1.25
C LEU A 17 15.08 -8.38 0.33
N THR A 18 13.98 -9.10 0.59
CA THR A 18 12.69 -8.77 0.02
C THR A 18 12.43 -7.32 0.43
N PRO A 19 12.27 -6.39 -0.51
CA PRO A 19 12.08 -4.97 -0.21
C PRO A 19 10.63 -4.77 0.26
N SER A 20 10.31 -5.38 1.39
CA SER A 20 9.01 -5.29 1.99
C SER A 20 9.08 -5.26 3.51
N SER A 21 8.02 -4.68 4.08
CA SER A 21 7.73 -4.68 5.50
C SER A 21 6.26 -5.09 5.65
N SER A 22 5.90 -5.63 6.81
CA SER A 22 4.48 -5.97 7.08
C SER A 22 3.54 -4.78 6.92
N LEU A 23 4.03 -3.55 7.15
CA LEU A 23 3.25 -2.34 6.94
C LEU A 23 3.05 -2.07 5.44
N LEU A 24 4.10 -2.25 4.63
CA LEU A 24 4.04 -2.09 3.19
C LEU A 24 3.14 -3.15 2.54
N ASP A 25 3.29 -4.42 2.96
CA ASP A 25 2.45 -5.53 2.50
C ASP A 25 0.97 -5.23 2.76
N ASN A 26 0.62 -4.80 3.98
CA ASN A 26 -0.75 -4.41 4.30
C ASN A 26 -1.26 -3.28 3.39
N HIS A 27 -0.44 -2.27 3.08
CA HIS A 27 -0.86 -1.21 2.16
C HIS A 27 -1.04 -1.73 0.73
N PHE A 28 -0.25 -2.69 0.27
CA PHE A 28 -0.43 -3.30 -1.04
C PHE A 28 -1.69 -4.16 -1.12
N ASP A 29 -2.02 -4.90 -0.07
CA ASP A 29 -3.27 -5.66 0.01
C ASP A 29 -4.48 -4.72 -0.11
N GLU A 30 -4.52 -3.66 0.71
CA GLU A 30 -5.61 -2.65 0.68
C GLU A 30 -5.69 -1.92 -0.68
N ILE A 31 -4.56 -1.57 -1.30
CA ILE A 31 -4.52 -0.98 -2.65
C ILE A 31 -5.09 -1.94 -3.69
N THR A 32 -4.77 -3.22 -3.59
CA THR A 32 -5.24 -4.24 -4.53
C THR A 32 -6.73 -4.42 -4.41
N GLU A 33 -7.24 -4.66 -3.20
CA GLU A 33 -8.68 -4.80 -2.93
C GLU A 33 -9.47 -3.56 -3.38
N THR A 34 -8.98 -2.37 -3.03
CA THR A 34 -9.65 -1.11 -3.43
C THR A 34 -9.63 -0.93 -4.94
N SER A 35 -8.55 -1.30 -5.62
CA SER A 35 -8.45 -1.19 -7.08
C SER A 35 -9.46 -2.12 -7.79
N GLU A 36 -9.68 -3.32 -7.26
CA GLU A 36 -10.71 -4.24 -7.77
C GLU A 36 -12.12 -3.68 -7.57
N GLU A 37 -12.40 -3.08 -6.40
CA GLU A 37 -13.67 -2.41 -6.13
C GLU A 37 -13.92 -1.26 -7.11
N LEU A 38 -12.91 -0.39 -7.34
CA LEU A 38 -12.99 0.71 -8.29
C LEU A 38 -13.32 0.23 -9.71
N LEU A 39 -12.65 -0.82 -10.17
CA LEU A 39 -12.91 -1.40 -11.48
C LEU A 39 -14.34 -1.92 -11.59
N GLY A 40 -14.84 -2.61 -10.55
CA GLY A 40 -16.23 -3.08 -10.48
C GLY A 40 -17.25 -1.95 -10.53
N LEU A 41 -17.05 -0.89 -9.73
CA LEU A 41 -17.94 0.28 -9.68
C LEU A 41 -17.94 1.04 -11.01
N VAL A 42 -16.77 1.25 -11.63
CA VAL A 42 -16.67 1.91 -12.94
C VAL A 42 -17.35 1.08 -14.03
N ALA A 43 -17.15 -0.24 -14.04
CA ALA A 43 -17.83 -1.12 -14.99
C ALA A 43 -19.35 -1.03 -14.84
N LEU A 44 -19.86 -1.09 -13.60
CA LEU A 44 -21.28 -0.95 -13.30
C LEU A 44 -21.83 0.41 -13.79
N LEU A 45 -21.20 1.52 -13.38
CA LEU A 45 -21.63 2.88 -13.73
C LEU A 45 -21.66 3.15 -15.23
N LYS A 46 -20.78 2.51 -16.02
CA LYS A 46 -20.77 2.60 -17.48
C LYS A 46 -21.97 1.91 -18.13
N THR A 47 -22.60 0.95 -17.46
CA THR A 47 -23.80 0.26 -17.97
C THR A 47 -25.11 0.93 -17.56
N MET A 48 -25.06 1.82 -16.57
CA MET A 48 -26.24 2.49 -16.03
C MET A 48 -26.66 3.70 -16.88
N SER A 49 -27.98 3.92 -16.98
CA SER A 49 -28.51 5.16 -17.56
C SER A 49 -28.08 6.37 -16.72
N PRO A 50 -27.77 7.52 -17.33
CA PRO A 50 -27.52 8.76 -16.60
C PRO A 50 -28.68 9.20 -15.68
N THR A 51 -29.90 8.76 -15.97
CA THR A 51 -31.11 9.07 -15.18
C THR A 51 -31.50 7.96 -14.20
N ASP A 52 -30.67 6.93 -14.05
CA ASP A 52 -30.93 5.85 -13.10
C ASP A 52 -30.88 6.39 -11.66
N SER A 53 -31.92 6.13 -10.88
CA SER A 53 -32.05 6.66 -9.51
C SER A 53 -30.99 6.12 -8.55
N LYS A 54 -30.34 5.01 -8.86
CA LYS A 54 -29.26 4.42 -8.06
C LYS A 54 -27.87 4.90 -8.48
N ARG A 55 -27.77 5.64 -9.58
CA ARG A 55 -26.47 6.08 -10.12
C ARG A 55 -25.69 6.91 -9.10
N ASP A 56 -26.35 7.87 -8.46
CA ASP A 56 -25.76 8.75 -7.45
C ASP A 56 -25.15 7.97 -6.27
N GLU A 57 -25.83 6.90 -5.83
CA GLU A 57 -25.32 6.02 -4.78
C GLU A 57 -24.00 5.35 -5.18
N TYR A 58 -23.93 4.82 -6.40
CA TYR A 58 -22.70 4.16 -6.89
C TYR A 58 -21.59 5.16 -7.21
N GLU A 59 -21.91 6.38 -7.64
CA GLU A 59 -20.94 7.47 -7.80
C GLU A 59 -20.37 7.90 -6.45
N GLY A 60 -21.21 7.97 -5.40
CA GLY A 60 -20.78 8.20 -4.03
C GLY A 60 -19.86 7.09 -3.50
N ARG A 61 -20.17 5.82 -3.78
CA ARG A 61 -19.30 4.68 -3.46
C ARG A 61 -17.96 4.75 -4.19
N LEU A 62 -17.97 5.10 -5.48
CA LEU A 62 -16.75 5.28 -6.26
C LEU A 62 -15.86 6.37 -5.66
N TYR A 63 -16.45 7.50 -5.26
CA TYR A 63 -15.73 8.57 -4.58
C TYR A 63 -15.12 8.10 -3.25
N GLY A 64 -15.87 7.33 -2.47
CA GLY A 64 -15.39 6.73 -1.21
C GLY A 64 -14.18 5.81 -1.44
N ALA A 65 -14.28 4.89 -2.40
CA ALA A 65 -13.20 3.98 -2.75
C ALA A 65 -11.95 4.72 -3.27
N LEU A 66 -12.11 5.78 -4.08
CA LEU A 66 -10.99 6.62 -4.53
C LEU A 66 -10.29 7.31 -3.36
N THR A 67 -11.06 7.80 -2.39
CA THR A 67 -10.51 8.43 -1.19
C THR A 67 -9.78 7.42 -0.31
N HIS A 68 -10.33 6.20 -0.18
CA HIS A 68 -9.69 5.12 0.54
C HIS A 68 -8.36 4.70 -0.12
N LEU A 69 -8.32 4.59 -1.45
CA LEU A 69 -7.08 4.33 -2.19
C LEU A 69 -6.01 5.39 -1.92
N ASP A 70 -6.37 6.68 -1.93
CA ASP A 70 -5.44 7.78 -1.64
C ASP A 70 -4.81 7.66 -0.24
N HIS A 71 -5.58 7.18 0.74
CA HIS A 71 -5.10 6.94 2.11
C HIS A 71 -4.09 5.78 2.23
N HIS A 72 -4.05 4.85 1.26
CA HIS A 72 -3.09 3.74 1.28
C HIS A 72 -1.89 3.96 0.35
N VAL A 73 -2.09 4.59 -0.80
CA VAL A 73 -1.00 4.87 -1.76
C VAL A 73 0.07 5.79 -1.16
N LYS A 74 -0.33 6.88 -0.48
CA LYS A 74 0.63 7.83 0.09
C LYS A 74 1.50 7.21 1.19
N PRO A 75 0.95 6.46 2.17
CA PRO A 75 1.77 5.72 3.12
C PRO A 75 2.63 4.63 2.48
N ALA A 76 2.13 3.90 1.49
CA ALA A 76 2.90 2.87 0.79
C ALA A 76 4.19 3.45 0.17
N ILE A 77 4.09 4.60 -0.51
CA ILE A 77 5.25 5.28 -1.09
C ILE A 77 6.27 5.66 -0.01
N LYS A 78 5.80 6.27 1.09
CA LYS A 78 6.70 6.66 2.19
C LYS A 78 7.40 5.46 2.84
N GLU A 79 6.67 4.36 3.01
CA GLU A 79 7.22 3.15 3.60
C GLU A 79 8.17 2.44 2.63
N TRP A 80 7.88 2.46 1.33
CA TRP A 80 8.80 2.01 0.30
C TRP A 80 10.11 2.77 0.32
N ASP A 81 10.07 4.12 0.35
CA ASP A 81 11.27 4.96 0.45
C ASP A 81 12.10 4.58 1.69
N ARG A 82 11.42 4.39 2.84
CA ARG A 82 12.06 3.95 4.10
C ARG A 82 12.74 2.59 3.98
N VAL A 83 12.11 1.63 3.29
CA VAL A 83 12.65 0.29 3.08
C VAL A 83 13.88 0.36 2.19
N VAL A 84 13.81 1.12 1.09
CA VAL A 84 14.94 1.31 0.16
C VAL A 84 16.12 1.99 0.83
N ASP A 85 15.89 3.04 1.62
CA ASP A 85 16.94 3.76 2.38
C ASP A 85 17.71 2.87 3.38
N GLN A 86 17.12 1.76 3.81
CA GLN A 86 17.73 0.80 4.74
C GLN A 86 18.45 -0.35 4.05
N MET A 87 18.33 -0.46 2.72
CA MET A 87 19.05 -1.48 1.96
C MET A 87 20.54 -1.12 1.94
N PRO A 88 21.44 -2.08 2.20
CA PRO A 88 22.87 -1.83 2.07
C PRO A 88 23.20 -1.48 0.62
N GLU A 89 23.99 -0.42 0.44
CA GLU A 89 24.67 -0.16 -0.83
C GLU A 89 25.77 -1.21 -1.01
N ASP A 90 25.83 -1.85 -2.17
CA ASP A 90 26.83 -2.87 -2.54
C ASP A 90 28.29 -2.39 -2.34
#